data_AF-X6F6Z0-F1
#
_entry.id   AF-X6F6Z0-F1
#
_cell.length_a   1.000
_cell.length_b   1.000
_cell.length_c   1.000
_cell.angle_alpha   90.00
_cell.angle_beta   90.00
_cell.angle_gamma   90.00
#
_symmetry.space_group_name_H-M   'P 1'
#
loop_
_entity.id
_entity.type
_entity.pdbx_description
1 polymer ?
#
loop_
_entity_poly.entity_id
_entity_poly.type
_entity_poly.pdbx_seq_one_letter_code
_entity_poly.pdbx_strand_id
1 'polypeptide(L)' 'MHGDKFMDVRDFIPQSGHVTADQFVEWVFLAEYENESERMSPRWDRHRQRIRDFFVEHMGSDAVDASQLKWEVDG' A
#
# COMPACT_ATOMS: atom_id res chain seq x y z
N MET A 1 -6.27 27.41 -5.82
CA MET A 1 -5.27 26.60 -5.10
C MET A 1 -5.78 25.18 -5.15
N HIS A 2 -5.28 24.34 -6.06
CA HIS A 2 -5.58 22.91 -5.99
C HIS A 2 -4.75 22.41 -4.81
N GLY A 3 -5.41 21.98 -3.74
CA GLY A 3 -4.71 21.35 -2.63
C GLY A 3 -4.16 20.04 -3.16
N ASP A 4 -2.84 19.97 -3.34
CA ASP A 4 -2.11 18.76 -3.64
C ASP A 4 -2.28 17.81 -2.44
N LYS A 5 -3.44 17.13 -2.40
CA LYS A 5 -3.69 16.09 -1.42
C LYS A 5 -2.96 14.86 -1.93
N PHE A 6 -1.67 14.78 -1.60
CA PHE A 6 -0.93 13.53 -1.67
C PHE A 6 -1.78 12.46 -0.99
N MET A 7 -2.23 11.47 -1.75
CA MET A 7 -2.97 10.35 -1.17
C MET A 7 -1.97 9.53 -0.38
N ASP A 8 -2.20 9.38 0.93
CA ASP A 8 -1.34 8.56 1.76
C ASP A 8 -1.83 7.12 1.68
N VAL A 9 -0.92 6.13 1.70
CA VAL A 9 -1.29 4.71 1.72
C VAL A 9 -2.28 4.39 2.86
N ARG A 10 -2.20 5.13 3.97
CA ARG A 10 -3.09 5.01 5.14
C ARG A 10 -4.54 5.36 4.83
N ASP A 11 -4.81 6.19 3.83
CA ASP A 11 -6.18 6.54 3.43
C ASP A 11 -6.92 5.35 2.81
N PHE A 12 -6.19 4.32 2.37
CA PHE A 12 -6.77 3.11 1.76
C PHE A 12 -6.89 1.93 2.73
N ILE A 13 -6.20 1.97 3.87
CA ILE A 13 -6.23 0.86 4.84
C ILE A 13 -7.61 0.83 5.52
N PRO A 14 -8.36 -0.29 5.42
CA PRO A 14 -9.68 -0.38 6.00
C PRO A 14 -9.63 -0.34 7.53
N GLN A 15 -10.78 -0.04 8.16
CA GLN A 15 -10.81 0.04 9.61
C GLN A 15 -10.55 -1.31 10.30
N SER A 16 -10.99 -2.39 9.68
CA SER A 16 -10.86 -3.77 10.15
C SER A 16 -10.89 -4.73 8.96
N GLY A 17 -10.57 -6.00 9.21
CA GLY A 17 -10.59 -7.06 8.19
C GLY A 17 -9.18 -7.42 7.72
N HIS A 18 -9.11 -8.34 6.76
CA HIS A 18 -7.84 -8.84 6.25
C HIS A 18 -7.32 -7.96 5.12
N VAL A 19 -6.03 -7.67 5.14
CA VAL A 19 -5.29 -6.99 4.08
C VAL A 19 -4.24 -7.97 3.55
N THR A 20 -4.27 -8.22 2.25
CA THR A 20 -3.24 -9.02 1.59
C THR A 20 -2.07 -8.14 1.14
N ALA A 21 -0.90 -8.76 0.96
CA ALA A 21 0.26 -8.08 0.43
C ALA A 21 0.00 -7.46 -0.96
N ASP A 22 -0.81 -8.11 -1.80
CA ASP A 22 -1.19 -7.57 -3.12
C ASP A 22 -2.06 -6.32 -3.01
N GLN A 23 -3.03 -6.31 -2.11
CA GLN A 23 -3.88 -5.13 -1.86
C GLN A 23 -3.04 -3.97 -1.33
N PHE A 24 -2.12 -4.25 -0.40
CA PHE A 24 -1.20 -3.25 0.11
C PHE A 24 -0.33 -2.64 -0.99
N VAL A 25 0.24 -3.47 -1.87
CA VAL A 25 1.01 -3.01 -3.04
C VAL A 25 0.16 -2.14 -3.97
N GLU A 26 -1.10 -2.50 -4.21
CA GLU A 26 -2.01 -1.69 -5.01
C GLU A 26 -2.20 -0.29 -4.41
N TRP A 27 -2.39 -0.20 -3.09
CA TRP A 27 -2.57 1.08 -2.40
C TRP A 27 -1.33 1.95 -2.40
N VAL A 28 -0.14 1.37 -2.24
CA VAL A 28 1.13 2.11 -2.38
C VAL A 28 1.22 2.73 -3.79
N PHE A 29 0.82 1.99 -4.81
CA PHE A 29 0.84 2.48 -6.19
C PHE A 29 -0.27 3.50 -6.49
N LEU A 30 -1.43 3.40 -5.83
CA LEU A 30 -2.48 4.42 -5.90
C LEU A 30 -2.06 5.74 -5.22
N ALA A 31 -1.30 5.64 -4.13
CA ALA A 31 -0.75 6.79 -3.42
C ALA A 31 0.32 7.53 -4.23
N GLU A 32 1.20 6.79 -4.91
CA GLU A 32 2.36 7.34 -5.63
C GLU A 32 2.04 7.84 -7.06
N TYR A 33 1.10 7.19 -7.76
CA TYR A 33 0.85 7.45 -9.19
C TYR A 33 -0.61 7.81 -9.47
N GLU A 34 -0.85 9.04 -9.94
CA GLU A 34 -2.17 9.50 -10.37
C GLU A 34 -2.62 8.88 -11.70
N ASN A 35 -1.67 8.59 -12.61
CA ASN A 35 -1.97 8.09 -13.95
C ASN A 35 -2.06 6.56 -13.97
N GLU A 36 -3.19 6.03 -14.42
CA GLU A 36 -3.42 4.57 -14.48
C GLU A 36 -2.44 3.83 -15.40
N SER A 37 -2.15 4.38 -16.58
CA SER A 37 -1.22 3.74 -17.54
C SER A 37 0.20 3.63 -16.98
N GLU A 38 0.62 4.65 -16.24
CA GLU A 38 1.90 4.65 -15.54
C GLU A 38 1.89 3.66 -14.37
N ARG A 39 0.84 3.70 -13.54
CA ARG A 39 0.62 2.79 -12.42
C ARG A 39 0.65 1.32 -12.86
N MET A 40 -0.01 0.98 -13.97
CA MET A 40 -0.13 -0.38 -14.49
C MET A 40 1.04 -0.79 -15.40
N SER A 41 2.07 0.04 -15.53
CA SER A 41 3.20 -0.24 -16.41
C SER A 41 4.00 -1.47 -15.92
N PRO A 42 4.29 -2.46 -16.78
CA PRO A 42 5.12 -3.63 -16.44
C PRO A 42 6.54 -3.27 -15.97
N ARG A 43 7.00 -2.04 -16.23
CA ARG A 43 8.29 -1.56 -15.74
C ARG A 43 8.40 -1.62 -14.21
N TRP A 44 7.25 -1.59 -13.53
CA TRP A 44 7.16 -1.63 -12.08
C TRP A 44 6.99 -3.03 -11.50
N ASP A 45 6.90 -4.09 -12.31
CA ASP A 45 6.64 -5.45 -11.83
C ASP A 45 7.66 -5.91 -10.77
N ARG A 46 8.95 -5.65 -11.02
CA ARG A 46 10.01 -5.94 -10.04
C ARG A 46 9.83 -5.12 -8.76
N HIS A 47 9.37 -3.88 -8.86
CA HIS A 47 9.15 -3.04 -7.69
C HIS A 47 7.94 -3.51 -6.87
N ARG A 48 6.83 -3.85 -7.54
CA ARG A 48 5.65 -4.47 -6.95
C ARG A 48 6.01 -5.74 -6.19
N GLN A 49 6.79 -6.62 -6.81
CA GLN A 49 7.26 -7.85 -6.19
C GLN A 49 8.10 -7.56 -4.94
N ARG A 50 9.03 -6.60 -5.00
CA ARG A 50 9.85 -6.24 -3.84
C ARG A 50 9.04 -5.71 -2.65
N ILE A 51 8.02 -4.89 -2.90
CA ILE A 51 7.15 -4.38 -1.83
C ILE A 51 6.33 -5.53 -1.25
N ARG A 52 5.82 -6.44 -2.09
CA ARG A 52 5.14 -7.66 -1.65
C ARG A 52 6.05 -8.50 -0.75
N ASP A 53 7.26 -8.81 -1.20
CA ASP A 53 8.21 -9.62 -0.44
C ASP A 53 8.55 -8.96 0.91
N PHE A 54 8.78 -7.64 0.91
CA PHE A 54 9.05 -6.88 2.13
C PHE A 54 7.87 -6.92 3.12
N PHE A 55 6.64 -6.82 2.62
CA PHE A 55 5.43 -6.96 3.43
C PHE A 55 5.41 -8.34 4.11
N VAL A 56 5.61 -9.42 3.35
CA VAL A 56 5.59 -10.78 3.90
C VAL A 56 6.71 -10.97 4.92
N GLU A 57 7.90 -10.46 4.63
CA GLU A 57 9.05 -10.54 5.53
C GLU A 57 8.80 -9.82 6.87
N HIS A 58 8.23 -8.61 6.83
CA HIS A 58 7.98 -7.81 8.03
C HIS A 58 6.77 -8.29 8.83
N MET A 59 5.71 -8.69 8.15
CA MET A 59 4.47 -9.11 8.79
C MET A 59 4.47 -10.60 9.17
N GLY A 60 5.39 -11.39 8.61
CA GLY A 60 5.45 -12.84 8.77
C GLY A 60 4.34 -13.62 8.05
N SER A 61 3.52 -12.95 7.22
CA SER A 61 2.38 -13.52 6.51
C SER A 61 2.04 -12.71 5.26
N ASP A 62 1.43 -13.35 4.25
CA ASP A 62 0.93 -12.69 3.03
C ASP A 62 -0.44 -12.03 3.20
N ALA A 63 -1.08 -12.26 4.35
CA ALA A 63 -2.26 -11.55 4.79
C ALA A 63 -2.20 -11.28 6.30
N VAL A 64 -2.65 -10.09 6.70
CA VAL A 64 -2.69 -9.63 8.09
C VAL A 64 -4.02 -8.97 8.39
N ASP A 65 -4.33 -8.82 9.67
CA ASP A 65 -5.43 -7.94 10.07
C ASP A 65 -5.05 -6.46 9.86
N ALA A 66 -5.97 -5.66 9.35
CA ALA A 66 -5.78 -4.24 9.05
C ALA A 66 -5.30 -3.43 10.27
N SER A 67 -5.63 -3.85 11.48
CA SER A 67 -5.14 -3.22 12.71
C SER A 67 -3.61 -3.26 12.85
N GLN A 68 -2.94 -4.27 12.27
CA GLN A 68 -1.48 -4.39 12.33
C GLN A 68 -0.75 -3.40 11.41
N LEU A 69 -1.44 -2.84 10.41
CA LEU A 69 -0.89 -1.84 9.49
C LEU A 69 -1.11 -0.40 9.97
N LYS A 70 -1.88 -0.23 11.04
CA LYS A 70 -2.13 1.07 11.66
C LYS A 70 -1.12 1.27 12.76
N TRP A 71 -0.32 2.32 12.65
CA TRP A 71 0.55 2.74 13.74
C TRP A 71 -0.20 3.84 14.49
N GLU A 72 -0.41 3.67 15.80
CA GLU A 72 -0.75 4.81 16.64
C GLU A 72 0.47 5.72 16.63
N VAL A 73 0.34 6.91 16.04
CA VAL A 73 1.30 7.97 16.29
C VAL A 73 1.00 8.43 17.72
N ASP A 74 1.68 7.85 18.70
CA ASP A 74 1.78 8.49 20.01
C ASP A 74 2.49 9.83 19.79
N GLY A 75 1.72 10.92 19.78
CA GLY A 75 2.23 12.30 19.63
C GLY A 75 1.16 13.31 19.24
#